data_AF-A0A8H3YFW9-F1
#
_entry.id   AF-A0A8H3YFW9-F1
#
_cell.length_a   1.000
_cell.length_b   1.000
_cell.length_c   1.000
_cell.angle_alpha   90.00
_cell.angle_beta   90.00
_cell.angle_gamma   90.00
#
_symmetry.space_group_name_H-M   'P 1'
#
loop_
_entity.id
_entity.type
_entity.pdbx_description
1 polymer ?
#
loop_
_entity_poly.entity_id
_entity_poly.type
_entity_poly.pdbx_seq_one_letter_code
_entity_poly.pdbx_strand_id
1 'polypeptide(L)'
;MSIPQFVEELLASPPIPCVIPGHIQSNKGYKPEAASQIANALFHPAVEVACHLLNGDLYSAHFLARKMQNDPWGQWLHSILHRYEGDLCNSKAWTNGIDEDILAQCPLYQGDFKSDKPAHAAAFMLIDQVGLAGRGLEPAVLRKQYGDKNIKWPESAPSEQELVDEQKRLEGTNGKEEVNARCWKEICWLTRHMGEMYGWERNVEGTAGYTESTDEQKEISRKMVGGGEGIRKF
;
A
#
# COMPACT_ATOMS: atom_id res chain seq x y z
N MET A 1 -13.27 -21.43 4.44
CA MET A 1 -13.01 -22.00 3.09
C MET A 1 -11.51 -22.11 2.90
N SER A 2 -11.00 -23.06 2.10
CA SER A 2 -9.55 -23.25 1.92
C SER A 2 -8.96 -22.23 0.95
N ILE A 3 -7.79 -21.68 1.30
CA ILE A 3 -7.03 -20.79 0.42
C ILE A 3 -6.59 -21.57 -0.85
N PRO A 4 -6.76 -21.03 -2.07
CA PRO A 4 -6.30 -21.67 -3.29
C PRO A 4 -4.77 -21.85 -3.28
N GLN A 5 -4.29 -22.98 -3.82
CA GLN A 5 -2.87 -23.34 -3.71
C GLN A 5 -1.92 -22.30 -4.31
N PHE A 6 -2.27 -21.67 -5.44
CA PHE A 6 -1.43 -20.62 -6.01
C PHE A 6 -1.35 -19.37 -5.12
N VAL A 7 -2.38 -19.09 -4.31
CA VAL A 7 -2.37 -17.99 -3.34
C VAL A 7 -1.49 -18.36 -2.13
N GLU A 8 -1.55 -19.61 -1.66
CA GLU A 8 -0.61 -20.10 -0.63
C GLU A 8 0.85 -19.96 -1.09
N GLU A 9 1.12 -20.27 -2.36
CA GLU A 9 2.46 -20.10 -2.94
C GLU A 9 2.88 -18.62 -3.04
N LEU A 10 1.95 -17.69 -3.28
CA LEU A 10 2.23 -16.26 -3.21
C LEU A 10 2.52 -15.81 -1.78
N LEU A 11 1.71 -16.24 -0.80
CA LEU A 11 1.88 -15.92 0.61
C LEU A 11 3.18 -16.51 1.20
N ALA A 12 3.62 -17.66 0.70
CA ALA A 12 4.87 -18.30 1.08
C ALA A 12 6.10 -17.78 0.31
N SER A 13 5.91 -16.87 -0.66
CA SER A 13 7.01 -16.31 -1.42
C SER A 13 7.89 -15.40 -0.54
N PRO A 14 9.19 -15.25 -0.87
CA PRO A 14 10.05 -14.27 -0.21
C PRO A 14 9.45 -12.85 -0.32
N PRO A 15 9.67 -11.98 0.69
CA PRO A 15 9.19 -10.61 0.66
C PRO A 15 9.59 -9.88 -0.62
N ILE A 16 8.58 -9.33 -1.31
CA ILE A 16 8.84 -8.38 -2.38
C ILE A 16 9.40 -7.10 -1.75
N PRO A 17 10.57 -6.61 -2.18
CA PRO A 17 11.12 -5.39 -1.64
C PRO A 17 10.20 -4.20 -1.91
N CYS A 18 9.72 -3.57 -0.84
CA CYS A 18 9.04 -2.26 -0.86
C CYS A 18 10.08 -1.13 -0.86
N VAL A 19 11.23 -1.41 -0.25
CA VAL A 19 12.42 -0.59 -0.14
C VAL A 19 13.28 -0.83 -1.40
N ILE A 20 12.93 -0.20 -2.52
CA ILE A 20 13.66 -0.37 -3.80
C ILE A 20 14.66 0.77 -4.01
N PRO A 21 15.94 0.47 -4.31
CA PRO A 21 16.89 1.46 -4.81
C PRO A 21 16.56 1.81 -6.28
N GLY A 22 15.98 2.99 -6.51
CA GLY A 22 15.86 3.55 -7.87
C GLY A 22 14.61 3.11 -8.68
N HIS A 23 14.22 3.99 -9.59
CA HIS A 23 12.89 4.09 -10.22
C HIS A 23 12.54 3.04 -11.28
N ILE A 24 12.62 1.73 -11.03
CA ILE A 24 12.03 0.77 -11.98
C ILE A 24 11.49 -0.43 -11.20
N GLN A 25 10.22 -0.39 -10.82
CA GLN A 25 9.44 -1.63 -10.79
C GLN A 25 9.07 -1.96 -12.22
N SER A 26 9.42 -3.17 -12.65
CA SER A 26 8.88 -3.70 -13.88
C SER A 26 7.35 -3.75 -13.76
N ASN A 27 6.62 -3.31 -14.80
CA ASN A 27 5.15 -3.43 -14.85
C ASN A 27 4.66 -4.89 -14.88
N LYS A 28 5.57 -5.87 -14.83
CA LYS A 28 5.26 -7.30 -14.81
C LYS A 28 5.55 -7.85 -13.42
N GLY A 29 4.63 -8.66 -12.90
CA GLY A 29 4.82 -9.38 -11.65
C GLY A 29 6.02 -10.32 -11.68
N TYR A 30 6.53 -10.68 -10.50
CA TYR A 30 7.69 -11.55 -10.32
C TYR A 30 7.45 -12.96 -10.88
N LYS A 31 6.20 -13.45 -10.82
CA LYS A 31 5.74 -14.69 -11.47
C LYS A 31 4.72 -14.34 -12.56
N PRO A 32 5.11 -14.25 -13.85
CA PRO A 32 4.20 -13.90 -14.94
C PRO A 32 3.00 -14.85 -15.06
N GLU A 33 3.19 -16.14 -14.80
CA GLU A 33 2.16 -17.17 -14.80
C GLU A 33 1.10 -16.92 -13.72
N ALA A 34 1.50 -16.41 -12.55
CA ALA A 34 0.58 -16.12 -11.45
C ALA A 34 -0.39 -14.99 -11.81
N ALA A 35 0.02 -14.00 -12.61
CA ALA A 35 -0.86 -12.91 -13.04
C ALA A 35 -2.10 -13.45 -13.79
N SER A 36 -1.90 -14.45 -14.66
CA SER A 36 -3.01 -15.09 -15.38
C SER A 36 -3.90 -15.94 -14.45
N GLN A 37 -3.31 -16.60 -13.45
CA GLN A 37 -4.07 -17.39 -12.47
C GLN A 37 -4.93 -16.49 -11.58
N ILE A 38 -4.37 -15.37 -11.11
CA ILE A 38 -5.07 -14.37 -10.32
C ILE A 38 -6.30 -13.84 -11.07
N ALA A 39 -6.11 -13.36 -12.31
CA ALA A 39 -7.21 -12.84 -13.12
C ALA A 39 -8.27 -13.91 -13.43
N ASN A 40 -7.86 -15.15 -13.71
CA ASN A 40 -8.78 -16.26 -14.01
C ASN A 40 -9.55 -16.78 -12.79
N ALA A 41 -9.08 -16.48 -11.59
CA ALA A 41 -9.74 -16.87 -10.35
C ALA A 41 -11.02 -16.08 -10.09
N LEU A 42 -11.17 -14.90 -10.74
CA LEU A 42 -12.34 -14.03 -10.62
C LEU A 42 -12.69 -13.74 -9.16
N PHE A 43 -11.70 -13.50 -8.29
CA PHE A 43 -12.00 -13.21 -6.90
C PHE A 43 -12.74 -11.88 -6.75
N HIS A 44 -13.20 -11.59 -5.53
CA HIS A 44 -13.57 -10.23 -5.18
C HIS A 44 -12.42 -9.26 -5.54
N PRO A 45 -12.69 -8.09 -6.14
CA PRO A 45 -11.65 -7.18 -6.63
C PRO A 45 -10.57 -6.82 -5.60
N ALA A 46 -10.93 -6.68 -4.32
CA ALA A 46 -9.97 -6.43 -3.24
C ALA A 46 -8.96 -7.59 -3.07
N VAL A 47 -9.45 -8.84 -3.10
CA VAL A 47 -8.62 -10.05 -3.02
C VAL A 47 -7.72 -10.15 -4.24
N GLU A 48 -8.23 -9.83 -5.44
CA GLU A 48 -7.47 -9.83 -6.69
C GLU A 48 -6.31 -8.82 -6.64
N VAL A 49 -6.58 -7.58 -6.21
CA VAL A 49 -5.55 -6.56 -6.02
C VAL A 49 -4.49 -7.01 -5.01
N ALA A 50 -4.91 -7.56 -3.87
CA ALA A 50 -3.97 -8.04 -2.85
C ALA A 50 -3.04 -9.13 -3.41
N CYS A 51 -3.57 -10.06 -4.21
CA CYS A 51 -2.78 -11.09 -4.88
C CYS A 51 -1.80 -10.50 -5.91
N HIS A 52 -2.22 -9.51 -6.71
CA HIS A 52 -1.32 -8.82 -7.63
C HIS A 52 -0.19 -8.07 -6.89
N LEU A 53 -0.49 -7.44 -5.75
CA LEU A 53 0.53 -6.81 -4.90
C LEU A 53 1.51 -7.84 -4.31
N LEU A 54 1.03 -9.01 -3.86
CA LEU A 54 1.89 -10.13 -3.45
C LEU A 54 2.78 -10.66 -4.59
N ASN A 55 2.34 -10.52 -5.84
CA ASN A 55 3.14 -10.87 -7.02
C ASN A 55 3.96 -9.70 -7.56
N GLY A 56 3.88 -8.51 -6.96
CA GLY A 56 4.55 -7.29 -7.45
C GLY A 56 4.05 -6.82 -8.82
N ASP A 57 2.87 -7.27 -9.25
CA ASP A 57 2.23 -6.86 -10.49
C ASP A 57 1.48 -5.53 -10.26
N LEU A 58 2.24 -4.46 -10.19
CA LEU A 58 1.69 -3.14 -9.85
C LEU A 58 0.78 -2.58 -10.94
N TYR A 59 0.96 -2.97 -12.20
CA TYR A 59 0.10 -2.50 -13.28
C TYR A 59 -1.34 -3.01 -13.09
N SER A 60 -1.50 -4.32 -12.91
CA SER A 60 -2.81 -4.93 -12.69
C SER A 60 -3.43 -4.46 -11.37
N ALA A 61 -2.62 -4.39 -10.31
CA ALA A 61 -3.05 -3.87 -9.02
C ALA A 61 -3.55 -2.42 -9.15
N HIS A 62 -2.83 -1.54 -9.85
CA HIS A 62 -3.20 -0.14 -10.01
C HIS A 62 -4.50 0.00 -10.81
N PHE A 63 -4.64 -0.77 -11.88
CA PHE A 63 -5.84 -0.75 -12.71
C PHE A 63 -7.09 -1.13 -11.92
N LEU A 64 -7.01 -2.19 -11.11
CA LEU A 64 -8.13 -2.69 -10.32
C LEU A 64 -8.42 -1.81 -9.11
N ALA A 65 -7.39 -1.37 -8.38
CA ALA A 65 -7.55 -0.55 -7.18
C ALA A 65 -8.30 0.76 -7.49
N ARG A 66 -8.06 1.38 -8.66
CA ARG A 66 -8.80 2.58 -9.11
C ARG A 66 -10.32 2.38 -9.13
N LYS A 67 -10.80 1.16 -9.34
CA LYS A 67 -12.23 0.85 -9.35
C LYS A 67 -12.82 0.71 -7.95
N MET A 68 -12.00 0.74 -6.90
CA MET A 68 -12.37 0.58 -5.49
C MET A 68 -11.92 1.76 -4.63
N GLN A 69 -11.72 2.93 -5.24
CA GLN A 69 -11.14 4.10 -4.58
C GLN A 69 -11.96 4.67 -3.41
N ASN A 70 -13.24 4.31 -3.28
CA ASN A 70 -14.10 4.69 -2.15
C ASN A 70 -14.37 3.54 -1.18
N ASP A 71 -13.82 2.35 -1.43
CA ASP A 71 -13.86 1.24 -0.49
C ASP A 71 -12.68 1.37 0.48
N PRO A 72 -12.86 1.30 1.81
CA PRO A 72 -11.78 1.47 2.76
C PRO A 72 -10.63 0.45 2.60
N TRP A 73 -10.94 -0.80 2.23
CA TRP A 73 -9.93 -1.82 1.95
C TRP A 73 -9.21 -1.54 0.63
N GLY A 74 -9.94 -1.05 -0.37
CA GLY A 74 -9.39 -0.54 -1.63
C GLY A 74 -8.44 0.64 -1.43
N GLN A 75 -8.75 1.56 -0.52
CA GLN A 75 -7.88 2.67 -0.13
C GLN A 75 -6.60 2.18 0.56
N TRP A 76 -6.71 1.17 1.43
CA TRP A 76 -5.54 0.55 2.04
C TRP A 76 -4.63 -0.13 1.01
N LEU A 77 -5.21 -0.90 0.09
CA LEU A 77 -4.46 -1.51 -1.01
C LEU A 77 -3.79 -0.47 -1.90
N HIS A 78 -4.46 0.65 -2.21
CA HIS A 78 -3.85 1.78 -2.91
C HIS A 78 -2.68 2.41 -2.14
N SER A 79 -2.82 2.55 -0.83
CA SER A 79 -1.72 3.05 0.00
C SER A 79 -0.49 2.16 -0.11
N ILE A 80 -0.67 0.84 -0.01
CA ILE A 80 0.41 -0.15 -0.17
C ILE A 80 1.00 -0.10 -1.57
N LEU A 81 0.16 0.02 -2.60
CA LEU A 81 0.58 0.13 -3.99
C LEU A 81 1.54 1.31 -4.20
N HIS A 82 1.13 2.51 -3.80
CA HIS A 82 1.98 3.70 -3.95
C HIS A 82 3.22 3.65 -3.06
N ARG A 83 3.18 2.90 -1.95
CA ARG A 83 4.37 2.63 -1.15
C ARG A 83 5.38 1.77 -1.92
N TYR A 84 4.92 0.74 -2.64
CA TYR A 84 5.77 -0.06 -3.54
C TYR A 84 6.39 0.79 -4.66
N GLU A 85 5.61 1.69 -5.28
CA GLU A 85 6.11 2.65 -6.29
C GLU A 85 7.08 3.69 -5.68
N GLY A 86 7.06 3.81 -4.35
CA GLY A 86 7.68 4.84 -3.54
C GLY A 86 7.18 6.26 -3.86
N ASP A 87 5.93 6.37 -4.29
CA ASP A 87 5.14 7.61 -4.20
C ASP A 87 4.55 7.70 -2.79
N LEU A 88 5.43 7.97 -1.83
CA LEU A 88 5.09 7.95 -0.40
C LEU A 88 4.02 8.99 -0.06
N CYS A 89 4.03 10.13 -0.76
CA CYS A 89 3.05 11.19 -0.56
C CYS A 89 1.63 10.72 -0.91
N ASN A 90 1.46 10.05 -2.06
CA ASN A 90 0.17 9.46 -2.40
C ASN A 90 -0.19 8.29 -1.47
N SER A 91 0.79 7.47 -1.08
CA SER A 91 0.57 6.39 -0.09
C SER A 91 -0.08 6.92 1.19
N LYS A 92 0.44 8.03 1.75
CA LYS A 92 -0.13 8.70 2.93
C LYS A 92 -1.49 9.32 2.69
N ALA A 93 -1.69 9.94 1.52
CA ALA A 93 -2.99 10.52 1.16
C ALA A 93 -4.10 9.46 1.17
N TRP A 94 -3.82 8.27 0.64
CA TRP A 94 -4.74 7.13 0.72
C TRP A 94 -4.92 6.61 2.14
N THR A 95 -3.83 6.49 2.92
CA THR A 95 -3.93 6.07 4.33
C THR A 95 -4.80 7.00 5.17
N ASN A 96 -4.76 8.31 4.90
CA ASN A 96 -5.55 9.30 5.62
C ASN A 96 -7.06 9.16 5.38
N GLY A 97 -7.48 8.48 4.31
CA GLY A 97 -8.90 8.21 4.02
C GLY A 97 -9.47 6.99 4.75
N ILE A 98 -8.61 6.13 5.31
CA ILE A 98 -9.01 4.88 5.96
C ILE A 98 -9.43 5.19 7.39
N ASP A 99 -10.49 4.56 7.90
CA ASP A 99 -10.86 4.71 9.31
C ASP A 99 -9.87 4.02 10.26
N GLU A 100 -9.63 4.64 11.42
CA GLU A 100 -8.73 4.12 12.48
C GLU A 100 -9.11 2.68 12.89
N ASP A 101 -10.41 2.41 13.04
CA ASP A 101 -10.93 1.08 13.41
C ASP A 101 -10.61 0.00 12.37
N ILE A 102 -10.50 0.38 11.09
CA ILE A 102 -10.13 -0.55 10.02
C ILE A 102 -8.65 -0.85 10.10
N LEU A 103 -7.80 0.18 10.22
CA LEU A 103 -6.35 -0.01 10.38
C LEU A 103 -6.03 -0.81 11.65
N ALA A 104 -6.76 -0.55 12.73
CA ALA A 104 -6.61 -1.25 13.99
C ALA A 104 -6.87 -2.75 13.86
N GLN A 105 -7.62 -3.23 12.87
CA GLN A 105 -7.80 -4.69 12.69
C GLN A 105 -6.49 -5.42 12.35
N CYS A 106 -5.49 -4.74 11.81
CA CYS A 106 -4.18 -5.34 11.52
C CYS A 106 -3.32 -5.43 12.78
N PRO A 107 -2.91 -6.64 13.22
CA PRO A 107 -2.07 -6.82 14.41
C PRO A 107 -0.73 -6.08 14.32
N LEU A 108 -0.25 -5.81 13.10
CA LEU A 108 0.96 -5.02 12.86
C LEU A 108 0.88 -3.63 13.51
N TYR A 109 -0.32 -3.05 13.54
CA TYR A 109 -0.59 -1.70 14.04
C TYR A 109 -1.07 -1.67 15.49
N GLN A 110 -1.35 -2.83 16.09
CA GLN A 110 -1.78 -2.93 17.50
C GLN A 110 -0.66 -3.27 18.48
N GLY A 111 0.46 -3.87 18.05
CA GLY A 111 1.45 -4.36 19.02
C GLY A 111 2.79 -4.83 18.48
N ASP A 112 2.86 -5.32 17.24
CA ASP A 112 4.13 -5.82 16.67
C ASP A 112 5.20 -4.72 16.51
N PHE A 113 4.77 -3.46 16.51
CA PHE A 113 5.65 -2.31 16.31
C PHE A 113 6.27 -1.75 17.60
N LYS A 114 5.93 -2.26 18.80
CA LYS A 114 6.16 -1.52 20.07
C LYS A 114 5.67 -0.06 19.97
N SER A 115 4.58 0.15 19.26
CA SER A 115 4.00 1.47 19.07
C SER A 115 2.84 1.60 20.03
N ASP A 116 2.99 2.41 21.08
CA ASP A 116 1.87 2.86 21.91
C ASP A 116 0.97 3.87 21.16
N LYS A 117 1.20 4.05 19.85
CA LYS A 117 0.49 5.02 19.01
C LYS A 117 -0.75 4.38 18.34
N PRO A 118 -1.76 5.20 18.00
CA PRO A 118 -2.87 4.81 17.14
C PRO A 118 -2.43 4.15 15.83
N ALA A 119 -3.29 3.31 15.25
CA ALA A 119 -3.02 2.54 14.05
C ALA A 119 -2.70 3.43 12.83
N HIS A 120 -3.37 4.57 12.68
CA HIS A 120 -3.02 5.57 11.66
C HIS A 120 -1.58 6.04 11.76
N ALA A 121 -1.13 6.34 12.97
CA ALA A 121 0.23 6.82 13.21
C ALA A 121 1.26 5.73 12.91
N ALA A 122 0.97 4.48 13.28
CA ALA A 122 1.81 3.34 12.97
C ALA A 122 1.92 3.10 11.45
N ALA A 123 0.80 3.23 10.72
CA ALA A 123 0.79 3.13 9.26
C ALA A 123 1.63 4.24 8.60
N PHE A 124 1.48 5.49 9.05
CA PHE A 124 2.30 6.62 8.59
C PHE A 124 3.78 6.39 8.86
N MET A 125 4.11 5.91 10.07
CA MET A 125 5.48 5.58 10.45
C MET A 125 6.07 4.49 9.57
N LEU A 126 5.32 3.46 9.18
CA LEU A 126 5.79 2.45 8.22
C LEU A 126 6.08 3.05 6.83
N ILE A 127 5.25 3.97 6.35
CA ILE A 127 5.48 4.65 5.06
C ILE A 127 6.75 5.52 5.14
N ASP A 128 6.95 6.24 6.25
CA ASP A 128 8.16 7.03 6.48
C ASP A 128 9.40 6.15 6.54
N GLN A 129 9.34 5.01 7.24
CA GLN A 129 10.43 4.04 7.30
C GLN A 129 10.86 3.54 5.90
N VAL A 130 9.92 3.36 4.97
CA VAL A 130 10.26 3.03 3.57
C VAL A 130 11.05 4.15 2.91
N GLY A 131 10.69 5.41 3.17
CA GLY A 131 11.42 6.57 2.67
C GLY A 131 12.83 6.71 3.26
N LEU A 132 12.93 6.58 4.58
CA LEU A 132 14.20 6.64 5.32
C LEU A 132 15.13 5.51 4.88
N ALA A 133 14.69 4.24 5.02
CA ALA A 133 15.52 3.07 4.75
C ALA A 133 15.78 2.87 3.25
N GLY A 134 14.81 3.14 2.38
CA GLY A 134 14.90 2.78 0.96
C GLY A 134 15.54 3.82 0.08
N ARG A 135 15.25 5.09 0.37
CA ARG A 135 15.68 6.21 -0.46
C ARG A 135 16.69 7.12 0.22
N GLY A 136 17.02 6.85 1.49
CA GLY A 136 17.88 7.72 2.29
C GLY A 136 17.30 9.14 2.36
N LEU A 137 15.96 9.26 2.41
CA LEU A 137 15.33 10.57 2.52
C LEU A 137 15.62 11.16 3.89
N GLU A 138 15.97 12.43 3.92
CA GLU A 138 16.09 13.14 5.18
C GLU A 138 14.70 13.37 5.81
N PRO A 139 14.56 13.32 7.14
CA PRO A 139 13.33 13.62 7.86
C PRO A 139 12.63 14.91 7.43
N ALA A 140 13.41 15.97 7.19
CA ALA A 140 12.91 17.25 6.70
C ALA A 140 12.27 17.15 5.29
N VAL A 141 12.81 16.28 4.42
CA VAL A 141 12.25 16.03 3.08
C VAL A 141 10.93 15.28 3.19
N LEU A 142 10.86 14.27 4.05
CA LEU A 142 9.60 13.58 4.33
C LEU A 142 8.55 14.58 4.82
N ARG A 143 8.88 15.39 5.83
CA ARG A 143 8.00 16.45 6.38
C ARG A 143 7.50 17.41 5.31
N LYS A 144 8.38 17.86 4.41
CA LYS A 144 7.99 18.75 3.31
C LYS A 144 7.03 18.06 2.32
N GLN A 145 7.25 16.79 1.98
CA GLN A 145 6.37 16.05 1.08
C GLN A 145 4.92 15.94 1.60
N TYR A 146 4.72 15.94 2.91
CA TYR A 146 3.38 15.99 3.48
C TYR A 146 2.75 17.39 3.43
N GLY A 147 3.55 18.46 3.56
CA GLY A 147 3.05 19.84 3.58
C GLY A 147 2.68 20.41 2.21
N ASP A 148 3.39 20.01 1.15
CA ASP A 148 3.23 20.59 -0.19
C ASP A 148 1.91 20.20 -0.92
N LYS A 149 1.18 19.18 -0.46
CA LYS A 149 0.00 18.64 -1.17
C LYS A 149 -1.38 18.92 -0.51
N ASN A 150 -1.51 19.91 0.38
CA ASN A 150 -2.74 20.14 1.16
C ASN A 150 -3.18 18.92 2.01
N ILE A 151 -2.28 17.98 2.29
CA ILE A 151 -2.57 16.84 3.17
C ILE A 151 -2.59 17.39 4.60
N LYS A 152 -3.76 17.34 5.25
CA LYS A 152 -3.86 17.64 6.68
C LYS A 152 -3.11 16.54 7.42
N TRP A 153 -2.05 16.94 8.13
CA TRP A 153 -1.38 16.04 9.05
C TRP A 153 -2.37 15.59 10.12
N PRO A 154 -2.58 14.27 10.31
CA PRO A 154 -3.29 13.82 11.49
C PRO A 154 -2.45 14.20 12.72
N GLU A 155 -3.11 14.59 13.81
CA GLU A 155 -2.43 14.95 15.07
C GLU A 155 -1.53 13.82 15.59
N SER A 156 -1.87 12.58 15.22
CA SER A 156 -1.16 11.36 15.63
C SER A 156 0.11 11.07 14.80
N ALA A 157 0.38 11.82 13.72
CA ALA A 157 1.49 11.54 12.84
C ALA A 157 2.88 11.72 13.51
N PRO A 158 3.92 10.99 13.05
CA PRO A 158 5.27 11.10 13.61
C PRO A 158 5.84 12.52 13.54
N SER A 159 6.36 13.03 14.65
CA SER A 159 7.11 14.28 14.73
C SER A 159 8.45 14.17 13.97
N GLU A 160 9.05 15.31 13.64
CA GLU A 160 10.36 15.33 12.96
C GLU A 160 11.45 14.67 13.82
N GLN A 161 11.43 14.88 15.14
CA GLN A 161 12.38 14.26 16.05
C GLN A 161 12.24 12.72 16.05
N GLU A 162 11.00 12.21 16.03
CA GLU A 162 10.76 10.77 15.93
C GLU A 162 11.28 10.18 14.61
N LEU A 163 11.18 10.93 13.50
CA LEU A 163 11.76 10.51 12.23
C LEU A 163 13.29 10.49 12.26
N VAL A 164 13.92 11.45 12.94
CA VAL A 164 15.39 11.48 13.14
C VAL A 164 15.84 10.28 13.98
N ASP A 165 15.13 9.97 15.06
CA ASP A 165 15.46 8.84 15.92
C ASP A 165 15.25 7.50 15.18
N GLU A 166 14.21 7.43 14.36
CA GLU A 166 13.94 6.27 13.51
C GLU A 166 14.98 6.10 12.40
N GLN A 167 15.45 7.19 11.78
CA GLN A 167 16.53 7.14 10.78
C GLN A 167 17.80 6.53 11.39
N LYS A 168 18.22 7.00 12.56
CA LYS A 168 19.37 6.45 13.30
C LYS A 168 19.18 4.97 13.63
N ARG A 169 17.96 4.55 13.99
CA ARG A 169 17.63 3.15 14.26
C ARG A 169 17.78 2.28 13.00
N LEU A 170 17.35 2.80 11.85
CA LEU A 170 17.37 2.13 10.55
C LEU A 170 18.76 2.07 9.90
N GLU A 171 19.68 2.97 10.25
CA GLU A 171 21.08 2.96 9.78
C GLU A 171 21.89 1.74 10.25
N GLY A 172 21.36 0.95 11.19
CA GLY A 172 21.92 -0.34 11.57
C GLY A 172 21.90 -1.36 10.42
N THR A 173 22.63 -2.47 10.58
CA THR A 173 22.92 -3.45 9.52
C THR A 173 21.70 -4.13 8.86
N ASN A 174 20.50 -4.05 9.45
CA ASN A 174 19.31 -4.78 8.99
C ASN A 174 18.05 -3.89 8.80
N GLY A 175 18.17 -2.55 8.83
CA GLY A 175 17.00 -1.67 8.83
C GLY A 175 16.10 -1.83 7.59
N LYS A 176 16.69 -2.06 6.42
CA LYS A 176 15.96 -2.25 5.16
C LYS A 176 15.17 -3.56 5.15
N GLU A 177 15.80 -4.63 5.63
CA GLU A 177 15.21 -5.96 5.74
C GLU A 177 14.03 -5.97 6.71
N GLU A 178 14.17 -5.28 7.85
CA GLU A 178 13.08 -5.13 8.83
C GLU A 178 11.87 -4.40 8.21
N VAL A 179 12.09 -3.31 7.50
CA VAL A 179 11.01 -2.54 6.86
C VAL A 179 10.33 -3.36 5.76
N ASN A 180 11.10 -4.05 4.91
CA ASN A 180 10.56 -4.96 3.91
C ASN A 180 9.72 -6.08 4.54
N ALA A 181 10.21 -6.69 5.62
CA ALA A 181 9.47 -7.72 6.34
C ALA A 181 8.15 -7.20 6.92
N ARG A 182 8.11 -5.96 7.41
CA ARG A 182 6.88 -5.31 7.89
C ARG A 182 5.89 -5.05 6.77
N CYS A 183 6.34 -4.46 5.66
CA CYS A 183 5.50 -4.28 4.47
C CYS A 183 4.94 -5.61 3.95
N TRP A 184 5.74 -6.67 3.97
CA TRP A 184 5.31 -8.00 3.55
C TRP A 184 4.27 -8.62 4.50
N LYS A 185 4.48 -8.51 5.81
CA LYS A 185 3.51 -8.95 6.82
C LYS A 185 2.17 -8.26 6.63
N GLU A 186 2.16 -6.96 6.38
CA GLU A 186 0.95 -6.19 6.15
C GLU A 186 0.15 -6.71 4.95
N ILE A 187 0.77 -6.87 3.78
CA ILE A 187 0.06 -7.35 2.58
C ILE A 187 -0.35 -8.82 2.71
N CYS A 188 0.46 -9.65 3.38
CA CYS A 188 0.10 -11.03 3.68
C CYS A 188 -1.11 -11.12 4.61
N TRP A 189 -1.19 -10.25 5.61
CA TRP A 189 -2.33 -10.17 6.52
C TRP A 189 -3.58 -9.72 5.76
N LEU A 190 -3.50 -8.62 5.00
CA LEU A 190 -4.63 -8.12 4.21
C LEU A 190 -5.15 -9.16 3.22
N THR A 191 -4.25 -9.88 2.54
CA THR A 191 -4.65 -10.92 1.58
C THR A 191 -5.47 -12.01 2.26
N ARG A 192 -5.02 -12.51 3.42
CA ARG A 192 -5.77 -13.51 4.20
C ARG A 192 -7.08 -12.95 4.70
N HIS A 193 -7.04 -11.77 5.30
CA HIS A 193 -8.22 -11.13 5.87
C HIS A 193 -9.31 -10.85 4.83
N MET A 194 -8.93 -10.36 3.65
CA MET A 194 -9.88 -10.15 2.54
C MET A 194 -10.45 -11.46 2.01
N GLY A 195 -9.64 -12.53 1.92
CA GLY A 195 -10.16 -13.83 1.52
C GLY A 195 -11.06 -14.48 2.58
N GLU A 196 -10.89 -14.15 3.86
CA GLU A 196 -11.83 -14.52 4.93
C GLU A 196 -13.14 -13.72 4.83
N MET A 197 -13.06 -12.41 4.56
CA MET A 197 -14.22 -11.53 4.46
C MET A 197 -15.06 -11.79 3.20
N TYR A 198 -14.41 -11.92 2.04
CA TYR A 198 -15.06 -11.98 0.73
C TYR A 198 -15.08 -13.37 0.11
N GLY A 199 -14.37 -14.33 0.70
CA GLY A 199 -14.22 -15.66 0.16
C GLY A 199 -13.08 -15.80 -0.85
N TRP A 200 -12.85 -17.05 -1.26
CA TRP A 200 -11.83 -17.46 -2.25
C TRP A 200 -12.48 -18.09 -3.49
N GLU A 201 -13.79 -18.02 -3.59
CA GLU A 201 -14.57 -18.52 -4.70
C GLU A 201 -14.58 -17.53 -5.87
N ARG A 202 -14.95 -18.05 -7.04
CA ARG A 202 -15.15 -17.22 -8.22
C ARG A 202 -16.36 -16.32 -7.98
N ASN A 203 -16.14 -15.01 -8.04
CA ASN A 203 -17.16 -13.99 -8.08
C ASN A 203 -17.56 -13.72 -9.54
N VAL A 204 -18.71 -14.26 -9.93
CA VAL A 204 -19.28 -14.08 -11.28
C VAL A 204 -19.90 -12.68 -11.47
N GLU A 205 -20.17 -11.96 -10.39
CA GLU A 205 -20.67 -10.57 -10.37
C GLU A 205 -19.54 -9.62 -9.91
N GLY A 206 -18.35 -9.74 -10.50
CA GLY A 206 -17.11 -9.05 -10.11
C GLY A 206 -17.14 -7.52 -10.04
N THR A 207 -18.29 -6.89 -10.24
CA THR A 207 -18.55 -5.46 -10.01
C THR A 207 -19.04 -5.14 -8.61
N ALA A 208 -19.40 -6.14 -7.79
CA ALA A 208 -19.95 -5.91 -6.45
C ALA A 208 -19.01 -5.13 -5.50
N GLY A 209 -17.70 -5.19 -5.73
CA GLY A 209 -16.70 -4.42 -5.00
C GLY A 209 -16.31 -3.09 -5.65
N TYR A 210 -16.85 -2.77 -6.84
CA TYR A 210 -16.50 -1.53 -7.53
C TYR A 210 -17.27 -0.34 -6.96
N THR A 211 -16.55 0.74 -6.72
CA THR A 211 -17.10 2.01 -6.26
C THR A 211 -17.05 3.02 -7.38
N GLU A 212 -18.15 3.73 -7.62
CA GLU A 212 -18.13 4.86 -8.55
C GLU A 212 -17.25 5.99 -8.01
N SER A 213 -16.43 6.59 -8.88
CA SER A 213 -15.71 7.82 -8.54
C SER A 213 -16.69 8.97 -8.27
N THR A 214 -16.42 9.76 -7.23
CA THR A 214 -17.16 11.01 -6.97
C THR A 214 -16.88 12.03 -8.08
N ASP A 215 -17.74 13.04 -8.22
CA ASP A 215 -17.55 14.08 -9.23
C ASP A 215 -16.28 14.90 -8.99
N GLU A 216 -15.92 15.13 -7.72
CA GLU A 216 -14.66 15.75 -7.33
C GLU A 216 -13.46 14.89 -7.76
N GLN A 217 -13.51 13.58 -7.55
CA GLN A 217 -12.45 12.66 -7.97
C GLN A 217 -12.34 12.59 -9.51
N LYS A 218 -13.47 12.57 -10.22
CA LYS A 218 -13.48 12.65 -11.69
C LYS A 218 -12.86 13.95 -12.18
N GLU A 219 -13.12 15.06 -11.50
CA GLU A 219 -12.54 16.36 -11.83
C GLU A 219 -11.03 16.43 -11.58
N ILE A 220 -10.58 15.91 -10.43
CA ILE A 220 -9.15 15.77 -10.12
C ILE A 220 -8.48 14.88 -11.17
N SER A 221 -9.06 13.73 -11.51
CA SER A 221 -8.52 12.84 -12.54
C SER A 221 -8.46 13.50 -13.92
N ARG A 222 -9.48 14.29 -14.31
CA ARG A 222 -9.46 15.07 -15.55
C ARG A 222 -8.33 16.11 -15.55
N LYS A 223 -8.10 16.78 -14.43
CA LYS A 223 -6.99 17.74 -14.26
C LYS A 223 -5.62 17.05 -14.33
N MET A 224 -5.48 15.84 -13.79
CA MET A 224 -4.22 15.09 -13.88
C MET A 224 -3.92 14.57 -15.29
N VAL A 225 -4.95 14.15 -16.04
CA VAL A 225 -4.78 13.61 -17.41
C VAL A 225 -4.70 14.71 -18.47
N GLY A 226 -5.45 15.81 -18.32
CA GLY A 226 -5.54 16.89 -19.31
C GLY A 226 -4.85 18.21 -18.93
N GLY A 227 -4.48 18.41 -17.66
CA GLY A 227 -4.07 19.72 -17.11
C GLY A 227 -2.60 19.84 -16.70
N GLY A 228 -1.74 18.85 -16.99
CA GLY A 228 -0.31 18.93 -16.69
C GLY A 228 0.08 18.83 -15.20
N GLU A 229 -0.89 18.69 -14.29
CA GLU A 229 -0.65 18.41 -12.87
C GLU A 229 -0.61 16.89 -12.65
N GLY A 230 0.56 16.28 -12.86
CA GLY A 230 0.74 14.84 -12.71
C GLY A 230 1.81 14.24 -13.63
N ILE A 231 2.20 14.98 -14.67
CA ILE A 231 3.37 14.67 -15.48
C ILE A 231 4.59 15.28 -14.79
N ARG A 232 5.62 14.48 -14.48
CA ARG A 232 6.96 15.01 -14.17
C ARG A 232 7.34 15.96 -15.30
N LYS A 233 7.46 17.26 -15.01
CA LYS A 233 8.16 18.18 -15.90
C LYS A 233 9.62 17.72 -15.94
N PHE A 234 10.06 17.25 -17.11
CA PHE A 234 11.48 17.00 -17.39
C PHE A 234 12.23 18.32 -17.51
#